data_AF-A0A6J5YVR9-F1
#
_entry.id   AF-A0A6J5YVR9-F1
#
_cell.length_a   1.000
_cell.length_b   1.000
_cell.length_c   1.000
_cell.angle_alpha   90.00
_cell.angle_beta   90.00
_cell.angle_gamma   90.00
#
_symmetry.space_group_name_H-M   'P 1'
#
loop_
_entity.id
_entity.type
_entity.pdbx_description
1 polymer ?
#
loop_
_entity_poly.entity_id
_entity_poly.type
_entity_poly.pdbx_seq_one_letter_code
_entity_poly.pdbx_strand_id
1 'polypeptide(L)'
;MNRQREVIYAERRLVLEGEDIGTQVGDFMAETISAYVRSATAQGYAEDWDLSQLWTAIKLIYPISFTPEDLIAEFGSVSALDAEILEARLLEDAEAAYKKREEELGAEVLRELERKVLLSVLDRKWREHLYEMDYLQEGIGLRAMAQRDPLVEYQREGYELFAAMMDAIKEELASLVFNVEVTVEGDGSQITARGVDEKPAQKAPLRYSAADENGIVTSGDVSRNSPCPCGSGKKFKRCHGAA
;
A
#
# COMPACT_ATOMS: atom_id res chain seq x y z
N MET A 1 -0.28 -12.32 -14.77
CA MET A 1 0.57 -11.17 -15.17
C MET A 1 -0.07 -10.21 -16.17
N ASN A 2 -0.33 -10.58 -17.45
CA ASN A 2 -0.88 -9.59 -18.41
C ASN A 2 -2.21 -8.96 -17.96
N ARG A 3 -3.17 -9.76 -17.49
CA ARG A 3 -4.44 -9.26 -16.96
C ARG A 3 -4.28 -8.32 -15.75
N GLN A 4 -3.33 -8.61 -14.86
CA GLN A 4 -3.05 -7.77 -13.68
C GLN A 4 -2.50 -6.40 -14.11
N ARG A 5 -1.59 -6.37 -15.09
CA ARG A 5 -1.07 -5.13 -15.69
C ARG A 5 -2.17 -4.30 -16.34
N GLU A 6 -3.09 -4.95 -17.05
CA GLU A 6 -4.22 -4.28 -17.70
C GLU A 6 -5.09 -3.56 -16.67
N VAL A 7 -5.40 -4.20 -15.54
CA VAL A 7 -6.17 -3.57 -14.44
C VAL A 7 -5.43 -2.36 -13.87
N ILE A 8 -4.16 -2.52 -13.49
CA ILE A 8 -3.38 -1.45 -12.86
C ILE A 8 -3.15 -0.26 -13.81
N TYR A 9 -2.91 -0.52 -15.10
CA TYR A 9 -2.74 0.55 -16.08
C TYR A 9 -4.04 1.18 -16.54
N ALA A 10 -5.16 0.44 -16.51
CA ALA A 10 -6.47 1.04 -16.69
C ALA A 10 -6.74 2.04 -15.57
N GLU A 11 -6.55 1.61 -14.31
CA GLU A 11 -6.74 2.45 -13.14
C GLU A 11 -5.88 3.72 -13.18
N ARG A 12 -4.57 3.54 -13.39
CA ARG A 12 -3.62 4.66 -13.50
C ARG A 12 -3.99 5.64 -14.62
N ARG A 13 -4.55 5.15 -15.72
CA ARG A 13 -4.97 5.99 -16.84
C ARG A 13 -6.20 6.82 -16.49
N LEU A 14 -7.22 6.26 -15.83
CA LEU A 14 -8.42 7.01 -15.41
C LEU A 14 -8.03 8.22 -14.54
N VAL A 15 -7.11 8.00 -13.61
CA VAL A 15 -6.58 9.04 -12.73
C VAL A 15 -5.82 10.14 -13.50
N LEU A 16 -5.02 9.75 -14.50
CA LEU A 16 -4.24 10.68 -15.33
C LEU A 16 -5.10 11.45 -16.35
N GLU A 17 -6.24 10.88 -16.77
CA GLU A 17 -7.21 11.53 -17.66
C GLU A 17 -8.05 12.58 -16.91
N GLY A 18 -7.90 12.67 -15.59
CA GLY A 18 -8.54 13.69 -14.76
C GLY A 18 -9.98 13.35 -14.40
N GLU A 19 -10.36 12.07 -14.42
CA GLU A 19 -11.66 11.65 -13.93
C GLU A 19 -11.82 11.99 -12.44
N ASP A 20 -13.06 12.30 -12.05
CA ASP A 20 -13.41 12.46 -10.65
C ASP A 20 -13.45 11.08 -10.00
N ILE A 21 -12.44 10.80 -9.16
CA ILE A 21 -12.28 9.54 -8.45
C ILE A 21 -12.86 9.60 -7.02
N GLY A 22 -13.59 10.66 -6.65
CA GLY A 22 -14.15 10.81 -5.31
C GLY A 22 -15.09 9.68 -4.90
N THR A 23 -15.97 9.27 -5.81
CA THR A 23 -16.84 8.11 -5.60
C THR A 23 -16.03 6.85 -5.38
N GLN A 24 -14.98 6.64 -6.19
CA GLN A 24 -14.11 5.48 -6.07
C GLN A 24 -13.34 5.45 -4.73
N VAL A 25 -12.87 6.60 -4.25
CA VAL A 25 -12.24 6.72 -2.91
C VAL A 25 -13.24 6.37 -1.81
N GLY A 26 -14.48 6.85 -1.92
CA GLY A 26 -15.58 6.50 -1.01
C GLY A 26 -15.88 5.00 -0.99
N ASP A 27 -15.94 4.37 -2.17
CA ASP A 27 -16.15 2.92 -2.31
C ASP A 27 -15.00 2.13 -1.68
N PHE A 28 -13.75 2.54 -1.91
CA PHE A 28 -12.58 1.88 -1.31
C PHE A 28 -12.55 2.01 0.22
N MET A 29 -12.94 3.16 0.74
CA MET A 29 -13.10 3.36 2.18
C MET A 29 -14.19 2.45 2.75
N ALA A 30 -15.35 2.38 2.09
CA ALA A 30 -16.45 1.52 2.51
C ALA A 30 -16.03 0.04 2.50
N GLU A 31 -15.45 -0.44 1.41
CA GLU A 31 -14.97 -1.82 1.30
C GLU A 31 -13.92 -2.17 2.37
N THR A 32 -13.01 -1.23 2.66
CA THR A 32 -11.99 -1.41 3.71
C THR A 32 -12.66 -1.55 5.08
N ILE A 33 -13.56 -0.63 5.44
CA ILE A 33 -14.26 -0.66 6.74
C ILE A 33 -15.09 -1.94 6.87
N SER A 34 -15.85 -2.30 5.84
CA SER A 34 -16.64 -3.53 5.78
C SER A 34 -15.77 -4.77 5.97
N ALA A 35 -14.55 -4.80 5.43
CA ALA A 35 -13.61 -5.90 5.61
C ALA A 35 -13.15 -6.02 7.09
N TYR A 36 -12.85 -4.90 7.75
CA TYR A 36 -12.51 -4.88 9.18
C TYR A 36 -13.67 -5.35 10.06
N VAL A 37 -14.88 -4.84 9.81
CA VAL A 37 -16.08 -5.26 10.55
C VAL A 37 -16.33 -6.74 10.36
N ARG A 38 -16.36 -7.21 9.11
CA ARG A 38 -16.55 -8.64 8.80
C ARG A 38 -15.52 -9.53 9.49
N SER A 39 -14.26 -9.10 9.54
CA SER A 39 -13.20 -9.85 10.22
C SER A 39 -13.42 -9.88 11.75
N ALA A 40 -13.81 -8.75 12.34
CA ALA A 40 -14.06 -8.65 13.78
C ALA A 40 -15.31 -9.42 14.22
N THR A 41 -16.32 -9.52 13.35
CA THR A 41 -17.60 -10.18 13.65
C THR A 41 -17.71 -11.58 13.05
N ALA A 42 -16.63 -12.15 12.51
CA ALA A 42 -16.65 -13.44 11.81
C ALA A 42 -16.96 -14.64 12.73
N GLN A 43 -16.67 -14.52 14.02
CA GLN A 43 -16.79 -15.60 15.00
C GLN A 43 -17.41 -15.09 16.29
N GLY A 44 -18.09 -15.99 17.01
CA GLY A 44 -18.71 -15.68 18.29
C GLY A 44 -19.98 -14.85 18.16
N TYR A 45 -20.48 -14.42 19.31
CA TYR A 45 -21.60 -13.49 19.42
C TYR A 45 -21.08 -12.07 19.66
N ALA A 46 -21.96 -11.08 19.65
CA ALA A 46 -21.58 -9.68 19.85
C ALA A 46 -20.78 -9.44 21.15
N GLU A 47 -21.05 -10.22 22.20
CA GLU A 47 -20.34 -10.18 23.49
C GLU A 47 -18.88 -10.65 23.40
N ASP A 48 -18.55 -11.47 22.40
CA ASP A 48 -17.21 -12.02 22.17
C ASP A 48 -16.37 -11.11 21.26
N TRP A 49 -16.96 -10.09 20.63
CA TRP A 49 -16.25 -9.22 19.69
C TRP A 49 -15.27 -8.30 20.40
N ASP A 50 -14.03 -8.26 19.92
CA ASP A 50 -13.03 -7.31 20.39
C ASP A 50 -13.22 -5.93 19.71
N LEU A 51 -14.21 -5.19 20.21
CA LEU A 51 -14.51 -3.83 19.73
C LEU A 51 -13.34 -2.87 19.98
N SER A 52 -12.50 -3.13 20.99
CA SER A 52 -11.33 -2.30 21.28
C SER A 52 -10.28 -2.43 20.18
N GLN A 53 -10.02 -3.66 19.73
CA GLN A 53 -9.13 -3.94 18.60
C GLN A 53 -9.68 -3.34 17.31
N LEU A 54 -10.98 -3.53 17.04
CA LEU A 54 -11.63 -2.96 15.85
C LEU A 54 -11.47 -1.43 15.81
N TRP A 55 -11.80 -0.72 16.89
CA TRP A 55 -11.65 0.74 16.93
C TRP A 55 -10.20 1.19 16.81
N THR A 56 -9.26 0.43 17.37
CA THR A 56 -7.83 0.73 17.22
C THR A 56 -7.40 0.67 15.76
N ALA A 57 -7.89 -0.32 15.01
CA ALA A 57 -7.63 -0.41 13.57
C ALA A 57 -8.33 0.70 12.78
N ILE A 58 -9.62 0.93 13.02
CA ILE A 58 -10.41 1.93 12.29
C ILE A 58 -9.86 3.36 12.48
N LYS A 59 -9.36 3.70 13.67
CA LYS A 59 -8.73 5.01 13.96
C LYS A 59 -7.50 5.32 13.09
N LEU A 60 -6.85 4.29 12.52
CA LEU A 60 -5.73 4.49 11.60
C LEU A 60 -6.20 4.83 10.19
N ILE A 61 -7.45 4.53 9.86
CA ILE A 61 -8.03 4.74 8.53
C ILE A 61 -8.67 6.12 8.44
N TYR A 62 -9.49 6.50 9.42
CA TYR A 62 -10.16 7.81 9.40
C TYR A 62 -10.39 8.34 10.83
N PRO A 63 -10.66 9.65 10.99
CA PRO A 63 -10.89 10.25 12.30
C PRO A 63 -12.31 9.92 12.81
N ILE A 64 -12.50 8.68 13.28
CA ILE A 64 -13.76 8.20 13.85
C ILE A 64 -14.27 9.10 14.97
N SER A 65 -15.56 9.42 14.93
CA SER A 65 -16.16 10.43 15.79
C SER A 65 -16.75 9.89 17.09
N PHE A 66 -16.97 8.58 17.19
CA PHE A 66 -17.62 7.92 18.31
C PHE A 66 -16.81 6.74 18.85
N THR A 67 -17.12 6.35 20.07
CA THR A 67 -16.48 5.23 20.79
C THR A 67 -17.36 3.98 20.80
N PRO A 68 -16.81 2.79 21.10
CA PRO A 68 -17.63 1.61 21.31
C PRO A 68 -18.69 1.83 22.40
N GLU A 69 -18.35 2.58 23.45
CA GLU A 69 -19.24 2.88 24.56
C GLU A 69 -20.44 3.73 24.14
N ASP A 70 -20.24 4.70 23.22
CA ASP A 70 -21.34 5.50 22.67
C ASP A 70 -22.33 4.61 21.91
N LEU A 71 -21.82 3.66 21.12
CA LEU A 71 -22.63 2.71 20.37
C LEU A 71 -23.43 1.78 21.32
N ILE A 72 -22.78 1.25 22.35
CA ILE A 72 -23.44 0.38 23.34
C ILE A 72 -24.52 1.17 24.10
N ALA A 73 -24.28 2.45 24.41
CA ALA A 73 -25.27 3.29 25.07
C ALA A 73 -26.50 3.56 24.18
N GLU A 74 -26.31 3.72 22.87
CA GLU A 74 -27.39 3.91 21.89
C GLU A 74 -28.28 2.67 21.76
N PHE A 75 -27.68 1.48 21.67
CA PHE A 75 -28.40 0.21 21.49
C PHE A 75 -28.74 -0.51 22.82
N GLY A 76 -28.29 0.03 23.95
CA GLY A 76 -28.60 -0.42 25.31
C GLY A 76 -27.74 -1.56 25.84
N SER A 77 -27.23 -2.45 24.97
CA SER A 77 -26.27 -3.48 25.35
C SER A 77 -25.41 -3.94 24.17
N VAL A 78 -24.28 -4.58 24.47
CA VAL A 78 -23.41 -5.20 23.45
C VAL A 78 -24.17 -6.30 22.70
N SER A 79 -24.99 -7.09 23.39
CA SER A 79 -25.76 -8.20 22.81
C SER A 79 -26.83 -7.76 21.80
N ALA A 80 -27.21 -6.47 21.82
CA ALA A 80 -28.15 -5.88 20.87
C ALA A 80 -27.47 -5.42 19.59
N LEU A 81 -26.14 -5.40 19.54
CA LEU A 81 -25.39 -5.10 18.33
C LEU A 81 -25.37 -6.32 17.42
N ASP A 82 -25.66 -6.10 16.15
CA ASP A 82 -25.33 -7.04 15.09
C ASP A 82 -24.29 -6.44 14.14
N ALA A 83 -23.75 -7.27 13.26
CA ALA A 83 -22.68 -6.86 12.36
C ALA A 83 -23.16 -5.81 11.35
N GLU A 84 -24.44 -5.87 10.96
CA GLU A 84 -25.04 -4.98 9.96
C GLU A 84 -25.21 -3.56 10.53
N ILE A 85 -25.66 -3.45 11.78
CA ILE A 85 -25.77 -2.19 12.53
C ILE A 85 -24.38 -1.58 12.73
N LEU A 86 -23.41 -2.38 13.17
CA LEU A 86 -22.03 -1.92 13.38
C LEU A 86 -21.40 -1.42 12.09
N GLU A 87 -21.56 -2.17 10.99
CA GLU A 87 -21.08 -1.80 9.67
C GLU A 87 -21.75 -0.50 9.19
N ALA A 88 -23.07 -0.42 9.22
CA ALA A 88 -23.81 0.75 8.79
C ALA A 88 -23.38 2.02 9.57
N ARG A 89 -23.23 1.92 10.89
CA ARG A 89 -22.85 3.07 11.71
C ARG A 89 -21.43 3.55 11.42
N LEU A 90 -20.48 2.63 11.22
CA LEU A 90 -19.10 2.98 10.87
C LEU A 90 -19.01 3.59 9.45
N LEU A 91 -19.81 3.09 8.50
CA LEU A 91 -19.87 3.63 7.15
C LEU A 91 -20.46 5.04 7.10
N GLU A 92 -21.55 5.27 7.83
CA GLU A 92 -22.16 6.61 7.96
C GLU A 92 -21.18 7.62 8.57
N ASP A 93 -20.43 7.23 9.60
CA ASP A 93 -19.44 8.10 10.24
C ASP A 93 -18.26 8.40 9.31
N ALA A 94 -17.78 7.40 8.57
CA ALA A 94 -16.72 7.57 7.59
C ALA A 94 -17.14 8.50 6.44
N GLU A 95 -18.37 8.37 5.94
CA GLU A 95 -18.92 9.27 4.93
C GLU A 95 -19.02 10.71 5.46
N ALA A 96 -19.46 10.89 6.71
CA ALA A 96 -19.50 12.20 7.34
C ALA A 96 -18.10 12.82 7.53
N ALA A 97 -17.12 12.01 7.93
CA ALA A 97 -15.72 12.43 8.05
C ALA A 97 -15.14 12.86 6.69
N TYR A 98 -15.44 12.11 5.64
CA TYR A 98 -15.01 12.42 4.28
C TYR A 98 -15.62 13.73 3.77
N LYS A 99 -16.93 13.93 3.97
CA LYS A 99 -17.61 15.20 3.63
C LYS A 99 -17.01 16.39 4.38
N LYS A 100 -16.75 16.22 5.68
CA LYS A 100 -16.09 17.26 6.48
C LYS A 100 -14.68 17.58 5.94
N ARG A 101 -13.93 16.55 5.53
CA ARG A 101 -12.61 16.73 4.91
C ARG A 101 -12.69 17.50 3.59
N GLU A 102 -13.72 17.25 2.78
CA GLU A 102 -13.99 18.00 1.55
C GLU A 102 -14.35 19.46 1.83
N GLU A 103 -15.14 19.73 2.87
CA GLU A 103 -15.47 21.10 3.30
C GLU A 103 -14.22 21.87 3.79
N GLU A 104 -13.30 21.20 4.49
CA GLU A 104 -12.08 21.80 5.02
C GLU A 104 -11.06 22.16 3.93
N LEU A 105 -10.87 21.28 2.94
CA LEU A 105 -9.87 21.46 1.88
C LEU A 105 -10.45 22.15 0.63
N GLY A 106 -11.74 22.02 0.39
CA GLY A 106 -12.39 22.35 -0.87
C GLY A 106 -12.27 21.22 -1.89
N ALA A 107 -13.30 21.08 -2.73
CA ALA A 107 -13.42 19.97 -3.70
C ALA A 107 -12.22 19.88 -4.66
N GLU A 108 -11.76 20.99 -5.24
CA GLU A 108 -10.63 20.97 -6.18
C GLU A 108 -9.34 20.43 -5.55
N VAL A 109 -9.03 20.89 -4.33
CA VAL A 109 -7.84 20.47 -3.58
C VAL A 109 -7.94 19.01 -3.15
N LEU A 110 -9.12 18.58 -2.68
CA LEU A 110 -9.33 17.19 -2.30
C LEU A 110 -9.16 16.25 -3.50
N ARG A 111 -9.72 16.60 -4.66
CA ARG A 111 -9.60 15.77 -5.88
C ARG A 111 -8.15 15.64 -6.34
N GLU A 112 -7.37 16.72 -6.28
CA GLU A 112 -5.94 16.67 -6.56
C GLU A 112 -5.17 15.82 -5.54
N LEU A 113 -5.50 15.95 -4.24
CA LEU A 113 -4.91 15.12 -3.18
C LEU A 113 -5.18 13.63 -3.45
N GLU A 114 -6.42 13.26 -3.71
CA GLU A 114 -6.82 11.87 -4.00
C GLU A 114 -6.05 11.30 -5.18
N ARG A 115 -5.95 12.04 -6.29
CA ARG A 115 -5.20 11.61 -7.47
C ARG A 115 -3.73 11.35 -7.13
N LYS A 116 -3.10 12.27 -6.39
CA LYS A 116 -1.70 12.14 -5.98
C LYS A 116 -1.47 10.94 -5.06
N VAL A 117 -2.33 10.78 -4.06
CA VAL A 117 -2.25 9.65 -3.13
C VAL A 117 -2.42 8.34 -3.89
N LEU A 118 -3.47 8.21 -4.72
CA LEU A 118 -3.74 6.99 -5.47
C LEU A 118 -2.59 6.62 -6.40
N LEU A 119 -2.07 7.57 -7.19
CA LEU A 119 -0.93 7.32 -8.07
C LEU A 119 0.32 6.87 -7.30
N SER A 120 0.63 7.53 -6.17
CA SER A 120 1.80 7.21 -5.36
C SER A 120 1.69 5.81 -4.72
N VAL A 121 0.53 5.50 -4.14
CA VAL A 121 0.26 4.20 -3.51
C VAL A 121 0.27 3.08 -4.56
N LEU A 122 -0.44 3.27 -5.68
CA LEU A 122 -0.53 2.29 -6.77
C LEU A 122 0.85 2.00 -7.36
N ASP A 123 1.66 3.02 -7.68
CA ASP A 123 2.99 2.82 -8.26
C ASP A 123 3.93 2.09 -7.28
N ARG A 124 3.85 2.39 -5.96
CA ARG A 124 4.67 1.70 -4.95
C ARG A 124 4.24 0.24 -4.77
N LYS A 125 2.94 -0.02 -4.53
CA LYS A 125 2.40 -1.36 -4.30
C LYS A 125 2.55 -2.26 -5.52
N TRP A 126 2.36 -1.71 -6.72
CA TRP A 126 2.58 -2.47 -7.96
C TRP A 126 4.04 -2.90 -8.12
N ARG A 127 5.01 -2.03 -7.81
CA ARG A 127 6.43 -2.40 -7.85
C ARG A 127 6.76 -3.47 -6.81
N GLU A 128 6.21 -3.37 -5.60
CA GLU A 128 6.35 -4.40 -4.56
C GLU A 128 5.81 -5.75 -5.05
N HIS A 129 4.60 -5.77 -5.61
CA HIS A 129 3.99 -6.97 -6.19
C HIS A 129 4.82 -7.56 -7.34
N LEU A 130 5.42 -6.75 -8.21
CA LEU A 130 6.32 -7.26 -9.24
C LEU A 130 7.51 -8.04 -8.65
N TYR A 131 8.09 -7.55 -7.55
CA TYR A 131 9.16 -8.27 -6.85
C TYR A 131 8.66 -9.57 -6.21
N GLU A 132 7.47 -9.57 -5.61
CA GLU A 132 6.86 -10.77 -5.05
C GLU A 132 6.54 -11.82 -6.13
N MET A 133 6.08 -11.38 -7.30
CA MET A 133 5.81 -12.25 -8.44
C MET A 133 7.10 -12.85 -9.03
N ASP A 134 8.19 -12.08 -9.08
CA ASP A 134 9.51 -12.58 -9.48
C ASP A 134 10.00 -13.66 -8.49
N TYR A 135 9.87 -13.41 -7.18
CA TYR A 135 10.23 -14.38 -6.15
C TYR A 135 9.38 -15.66 -6.21
N LEU A 136 8.07 -15.52 -6.40
CA LEU A 136 7.15 -16.63 -6.59
C LEU A 136 7.53 -17.48 -7.80
N GLN A 137 7.95 -16.83 -8.90
CA GLN A 137 8.40 -17.51 -10.11
C GLN A 137 9.68 -18.32 -9.89
N GLU A 138 10.64 -17.80 -9.12
CA GLU A 138 11.86 -18.54 -8.76
C GLU A 138 11.58 -19.75 -7.86
N GLY A 139 10.63 -19.61 -6.92
CA GLY A 139 10.26 -20.67 -5.96
C GLY A 139 9.38 -21.80 -6.53
N ILE A 140 8.69 -21.57 -7.66
CA ILE A 140 7.72 -22.54 -8.20
C ILE A 140 8.36 -23.87 -8.63
N GLY A 141 9.64 -23.85 -9.00
CA GLY A 141 10.39 -25.04 -9.43
C GLY A 141 10.50 -26.11 -8.34
N LEU A 142 10.51 -25.72 -7.06
CA LEU A 142 10.52 -26.64 -5.93
C LEU A 142 9.16 -27.33 -5.72
N ARG A 143 8.06 -26.73 -6.18
CA ARG A 143 6.70 -27.26 -6.03
C ARG A 143 6.33 -28.31 -7.06
N ALA A 144 7.02 -28.34 -8.20
CA ALA A 144 6.90 -29.42 -9.18
C ALA A 144 7.20 -30.81 -8.57
N MET A 145 7.98 -30.84 -7.48
CA MET A 145 8.30 -32.07 -6.74
C MET A 145 7.11 -32.63 -5.95
N ALA A 146 6.06 -31.83 -5.70
CA ALA A 146 4.86 -32.21 -4.95
C ALA A 146 3.72 -32.73 -5.84
N GLN A 147 3.99 -33.09 -7.11
CA GLN A 147 3.00 -33.58 -8.09
C GLN A 147 1.83 -32.61 -8.38
N ARG A 148 1.95 -31.34 -8.01
CA ARG A 148 1.01 -30.29 -8.40
C ARG A 148 1.51 -29.61 -9.66
N ASP A 149 0.58 -29.13 -10.49
CA ASP A 149 0.92 -28.37 -11.70
C ASP A 149 1.51 -27.00 -11.29
N PRO A 150 2.79 -26.72 -11.59
CA PRO A 150 3.44 -25.47 -11.21
C PRO A 150 2.75 -24.23 -11.78
N LEU A 151 2.18 -24.32 -12.98
CA LEU A 151 1.52 -23.19 -13.62
C LEU A 151 0.22 -22.84 -12.89
N VAL A 152 -0.53 -23.84 -12.45
CA VAL A 152 -1.78 -23.64 -11.71
C VAL A 152 -1.51 -23.04 -10.34
N GLU A 153 -0.51 -23.54 -9.61
CA GLU A 153 -0.13 -22.97 -8.32
C GLU A 153 0.41 -21.54 -8.48
N TYR A 154 1.19 -21.25 -9.53
CA TYR A 154 1.66 -19.89 -9.84
C TYR A 154 0.50 -18.92 -10.05
N GLN A 155 -0.51 -19.36 -10.81
CA GLN A 155 -1.69 -18.53 -11.09
C GLN A 155 -2.55 -18.31 -9.84
N ARG A 156 -2.75 -19.34 -9.01
CA ARG A 156 -3.53 -19.23 -7.77
C ARG A 156 -2.86 -18.28 -6.78
N GLU A 157 -1.60 -18.54 -6.45
CA GLU A 157 -0.87 -17.70 -5.49
C GLU A 157 -0.62 -16.30 -6.04
N GLY A 158 -0.34 -16.18 -7.33
CA GLY A 158 -0.20 -14.87 -7.97
C GLY A 158 -1.51 -14.06 -7.99
N TYR A 159 -2.67 -14.72 -7.95
CA TYR A 159 -3.96 -14.04 -7.77
C TYR A 159 -4.17 -13.62 -6.32
N GLU A 160 -3.85 -14.48 -5.35
CA GLU A 160 -3.95 -14.17 -3.91
C GLU A 160 -3.06 -12.96 -3.55
N LEU A 161 -1.81 -12.94 -4.02
CA LEU A 161 -0.91 -11.80 -3.84
C LEU A 161 -1.45 -10.52 -4.48
N PHE A 162 -2.02 -10.64 -5.69
CA PHE A 162 -2.62 -9.49 -6.37
C PHE A 162 -3.84 -8.95 -5.62
N ALA A 163 -4.72 -9.82 -5.11
CA ALA A 163 -5.87 -9.41 -4.30
C ALA A 163 -5.42 -8.70 -3.01
N ALA A 164 -4.46 -9.28 -2.29
CA ALA A 164 -3.88 -8.67 -1.10
C ALA A 164 -3.23 -7.30 -1.38
N MET A 165 -2.55 -7.17 -2.52
CA MET A 165 -2.00 -5.88 -2.96
C MET A 165 -3.13 -4.86 -3.21
N MET A 166 -4.22 -5.25 -3.87
CA MET A 166 -5.36 -4.36 -4.12
C MET A 166 -6.02 -3.91 -2.81
N ASP A 167 -6.23 -4.82 -1.85
CA ASP A 167 -6.80 -4.47 -0.55
C ASP A 167 -5.87 -3.51 0.22
N ALA A 168 -4.55 -3.74 0.17
CA ALA A 168 -3.57 -2.84 0.76
C ALA A 168 -3.53 -1.46 0.08
N ILE A 169 -3.81 -1.37 -1.22
CA ILE A 169 -3.94 -0.08 -1.93
C ILE A 169 -5.17 0.68 -1.39
N LYS A 170 -6.32 0.00 -1.25
CA LYS A 170 -7.56 0.62 -0.76
C LYS A 170 -7.41 1.15 0.67
N GLU A 171 -6.86 0.32 1.56
CA GLU A 171 -6.65 0.68 2.96
C GLU A 171 -5.70 1.88 3.10
N GLU A 172 -4.58 1.85 2.37
CA GLU A 172 -3.58 2.91 2.45
C GLU A 172 -4.06 4.22 1.79
N LEU A 173 -4.83 4.14 0.70
CA LEU A 173 -5.51 5.30 0.11
C LEU A 173 -6.48 5.94 1.10
N ALA A 174 -7.38 5.14 1.69
CA ALA A 174 -8.37 5.62 2.65
C ALA A 174 -7.67 6.33 3.83
N SER A 175 -6.63 5.73 4.39
CA SER A 175 -5.84 6.32 5.48
C SER A 175 -5.17 7.64 5.08
N LEU A 176 -4.48 7.68 3.94
CA LEU A 176 -3.69 8.86 3.55
C LEU A 176 -4.55 10.07 3.20
N VAL A 177 -5.76 9.88 2.66
CA VAL A 177 -6.68 11.00 2.35
C VAL A 177 -7.01 11.83 3.60
N PHE A 178 -7.13 11.19 4.77
CA PHE A 178 -7.37 11.87 6.04
C PHE A 178 -6.09 12.34 6.73
N ASN A 179 -5.02 11.55 6.69
CA ASN A 179 -3.84 11.77 7.52
C ASN A 179 -2.74 12.63 6.88
N VAL A 180 -2.79 12.86 5.57
CA VAL A 180 -1.79 13.68 4.88
C VAL A 180 -1.98 15.16 5.21
N GLU A 181 -0.89 15.81 5.63
CA GLU A 181 -0.82 17.27 5.73
C GLU A 181 -0.76 17.87 4.33
N VAL A 182 -1.74 18.71 4.02
CA VAL A 182 -1.87 19.40 2.74
C VAL A 182 -1.35 20.82 2.88
N THR A 183 -0.32 21.16 2.13
CA THR A 183 0.14 22.54 1.97
C THR A 183 -0.15 23.02 0.56
N VAL A 184 -0.85 24.15 0.45
CA VAL A 184 -1.16 24.80 -0.82
C VAL A 184 -0.09 25.85 -1.09
N GLU A 185 0.74 25.64 -2.12
CA GLU A 185 1.76 26.61 -2.56
C GLU A 185 1.29 27.38 -3.80
N GLY A 186 1.59 28.69 -3.83
CA GLY A 186 1.27 29.57 -4.95
C GLY A 186 -0.23 29.89 -5.12
N ASP A 187 -0.68 29.95 -6.37
CA ASP A 187 -2.02 30.33 -6.84
C ASP A 187 -3.12 29.26 -6.57
N GLY A 188 -2.78 28.18 -5.84
CA GLY A 188 -3.65 27.01 -5.65
C GLY A 188 -3.35 25.83 -6.58
N SER A 189 -2.46 25.99 -7.57
CA SER A 189 -2.18 24.92 -8.56
C SER A 189 -1.14 23.87 -8.12
N GLN A 190 -0.37 24.13 -7.06
CA GLN A 190 0.65 23.22 -6.55
C GLN A 190 0.30 22.80 -5.12
N ILE A 191 -0.31 21.63 -5.01
CA ILE A 191 -0.59 20.98 -3.72
C ILE A 191 0.58 20.08 -3.38
N THR A 192 1.22 20.27 -2.23
CA THR A 192 2.24 19.35 -1.73
C THR A 192 1.64 18.48 -0.63
N ALA A 193 1.78 17.17 -0.79
CA ALA A 193 1.26 16.14 0.10
C ALA A 193 2.46 15.48 0.80
N ARG A 194 2.73 15.88 2.04
CA ARG A 194 3.88 15.40 2.79
C ARG A 194 3.77 13.89 3.02
N GLY A 195 4.81 13.13 2.65
CA GLY A 195 4.84 11.66 2.71
C GLY A 195 4.34 10.95 1.44
N VAL A 196 3.66 11.66 0.52
CA VAL A 196 3.20 11.12 -0.78
C VAL A 196 4.17 11.52 -1.90
N ASP A 197 4.64 12.77 -1.87
CA ASP A 197 5.59 13.34 -2.84
C ASP A 197 7.07 12.97 -2.52
N GLU A 198 7.33 12.40 -1.35
CA GLU A 198 8.67 11.92 -1.00
C GLU A 198 8.98 10.65 -1.80
N LYS A 199 9.93 10.74 -2.72
CA LYS A 199 10.44 9.55 -3.43
C LYS A 199 10.81 8.50 -2.39
N PRO A 200 10.28 7.26 -2.48
CA PRO A 200 10.65 6.22 -1.55
C PRO A 200 12.16 6.11 -1.58
N ALA A 201 12.79 6.30 -0.41
CA ALA A 201 14.21 6.09 -0.26
C ALA A 201 14.48 4.71 -0.84
N GLN A 202 15.27 4.65 -1.93
CA GLN A 202 15.65 3.37 -2.51
C GLN A 202 16.28 2.60 -1.35
N LYS A 203 15.61 1.53 -0.88
CA LYS A 203 16.23 0.57 0.03
C LYS A 203 17.40 0.02 -0.76
N ALA A 204 18.57 0.61 -0.55
CA ALA A 204 19.79 0.15 -1.18
C ALA A 204 19.88 -1.34 -0.85
N PRO A 205 20.05 -2.23 -1.85
CA PRO A 205 20.15 -3.66 -1.57
C PRO A 205 21.23 -3.84 -0.51
N LEU A 206 20.90 -4.55 0.57
CA LEU A 206 21.87 -4.85 1.64
C LEU A 206 23.01 -5.64 0.99
N ARG A 207 24.16 -4.98 0.82
CA ARG A 207 25.35 -5.59 0.20
C ARG A 207 26.12 -6.32 1.30
N TYR A 208 26.13 -7.65 1.24
CA TYR A 208 27.04 -8.46 2.05
C TYR A 208 28.44 -8.36 1.45
N SER A 209 29.36 -7.68 2.14
CA SER A 209 30.78 -7.73 1.82
C SER A 209 31.43 -8.88 2.58
N ALA A 210 31.80 -9.95 1.90
CA ALA A 210 32.70 -10.97 2.45
C ALA A 210 34.16 -10.54 2.18
N ALA A 211 35.02 -10.66 3.19
CA ALA A 211 36.46 -10.48 3.01
C ALA A 211 37.03 -11.69 2.28
N ASP A 212 38.02 -11.47 1.42
CA ASP A 212 38.82 -12.56 0.85
C ASP A 212 39.81 -13.12 1.90
N GLU A 213 40.52 -14.19 1.53
CA GLU A 213 41.52 -14.88 2.37
C GLU A 213 42.69 -13.99 2.84
N ASN A 214 42.80 -12.77 2.30
CA ASN A 214 43.81 -11.78 2.69
C ASN A 214 43.23 -10.62 3.52
N GLY A 215 41.96 -10.69 3.91
CA GLY A 215 41.31 -9.70 4.76
C GLY A 215 40.97 -8.38 4.04
N ILE A 216 40.96 -8.36 2.71
CA ILE A 216 40.64 -7.16 1.93
C ILE A 216 39.13 -7.11 1.67
N VAL A 217 38.49 -6.03 2.15
CA VAL A 217 37.08 -5.73 1.88
C VAL A 217 37.01 -4.69 0.77
N THR A 218 36.57 -5.08 -0.43
CA THR A 218 36.32 -4.12 -1.52
C THR A 218 34.85 -3.72 -1.55
N SER A 219 34.53 -2.60 -0.92
CA SER A 219 33.23 -1.93 -1.03
C SER A 219 33.35 -0.79 -2.04
N GLY A 220 32.92 -1.02 -3.29
CA GLY A 220 32.73 0.07 -4.25
C GLY A 220 32.63 -0.39 -5.69
N ASP A 221 31.60 0.08 -6.40
CA ASP A 221 31.46 -0.07 -7.84
C ASP A 221 32.57 0.72 -8.54
N VAL A 222 33.72 0.06 -8.80
CA VAL A 222 34.81 0.65 -9.58
C VAL A 222 34.34 0.72 -11.03
N SER A 223 33.98 1.92 -11.48
CA SER A 223 33.64 2.19 -12.88
C SER A 223 34.72 1.66 -13.83
N ARG A 224 34.32 1.01 -14.93
CA ARG A 224 35.21 0.36 -15.91
C ARG A 224 36.37 1.25 -16.40
N ASN A 225 36.22 2.58 -16.38
CA ASN A 225 37.23 3.54 -16.81
C ASN A 225 38.05 4.20 -15.69
N SER A 226 37.73 3.95 -14.42
CA SER A 226 38.46 4.49 -13.27
C SER A 226 39.86 3.85 -13.13
N PRO A 227 40.83 4.53 -12.48
CA PRO A 227 42.10 3.92 -12.09
C PRO A 227 41.87 2.65 -11.28
N CYS A 228 42.64 1.60 -11.57
CA CYS A 228 42.49 0.32 -10.91
C CYS A 228 42.96 0.40 -9.45
N PRO A 229 42.17 -0.09 -8.47
CA PRO A 229 42.46 0.04 -7.04
C PRO A 229 43.71 -0.74 -6.59
N CYS A 230 44.23 -1.64 -7.42
CA CYS A 230 45.51 -2.33 -7.16
C CYS A 230 46.76 -1.44 -7.30
N GLY A 231 46.60 -0.15 -7.61
CA GLY A 231 47.73 0.79 -7.72
C GLY A 231 48.57 0.64 -8.99
N SER A 232 48.14 -0.16 -9.96
CA SER A 232 48.90 -0.46 -11.20
C SER A 232 49.02 0.71 -12.20
N GLY A 233 48.36 1.84 -11.93
CA GLY A 233 48.29 2.98 -12.85
C GLY A 233 47.44 2.74 -14.12
N LYS A 234 46.89 1.54 -14.32
CA LYS A 234 46.03 1.16 -15.46
C LYS A 234 44.55 1.41 -15.14
N LYS A 235 43.71 1.59 -16.17
CA LYS A 235 42.23 1.64 -16.02
C LYS A 235 41.69 0.26 -15.62
N PHE A 236 40.63 0.22 -14.80
CA PHE A 236 40.05 -1.01 -14.25
C PHE A 236 39.74 -2.07 -15.32
N LYS A 237 39.09 -1.71 -16.44
CA LYS A 237 38.79 -2.61 -17.57
C LYS A 237 40.01 -3.22 -18.28
N ARG A 238 41.22 -2.71 -18.05
CA ARG A 238 42.48 -3.21 -18.63
C ARG A 238 43.35 -3.91 -17.58
N CYS A 239 42.78 -4.18 -16.40
CA CYS A 239 43.44 -4.84 -15.29
C CYS A 239 42.44 -5.81 -14.64
N HIS A 240 41.98 -5.57 -13.41
CA HIS A 240 41.11 -6.49 -12.69
C HIS A 240 39.66 -6.57 -13.23
N GLY A 241 39.25 -5.64 -14.10
CA GLY A 241 37.99 -5.71 -14.85
C GLY A 241 38.17 -6.20 -16.29
N ALA A 242 39.28 -6.86 -16.62
CA ALA A 242 39.53 -7.50 -17.91
C ALA A 242 39.00 -8.94 -17.91
N ALA A 243 37.66 -9.06 -17.91
CA ALA A 243 36.92 -10.26 -18.28
C ALA A 243 35.65 -9.81 -19.01
#